data_AF-A0A2E6E618-F1
#
_entry.id   AF-A0A2E6E618-F1
#
_cell.length_a   1.000
_cell.length_b   1.000
_cell.length_c   1.000
_cell.angle_alpha   90.00
_cell.angle_beta   90.00
_cell.angle_gamma   90.00
#
_symmetry.space_group_name_H-M   'P 1'
#
loop_
_entity.id
_entity.type
_entity.pdbx_description
1 polymer ?
#
loop_
_entity_poly.entity_id
_entity_poly.type
_entity_poly.pdbx_seq_one_letter_code
_entity_poly.pdbx_strand_id
1 'polypeptide(L)'
;MNEINRRDFINGTLMAAGTSILPLEATSHAAMSAMATMDPSYYPPARTGLRGSHPGSNEHAHSRAWAGRSNWGPTTILPETYDLIVVGGGLSGLSAAYFYQQKHGSDKKVLILDNHDDFGGHAKRNEHTIAGHMLLGEGGSESLEGPQGFGETVRNLLRDLGVDM
;
A
#
# COMPACT_ATOMS: atom_id res chain seq x y z
N MET A 1 4.77 -50.98 -13.82
CA MET A 1 4.04 -50.02 -12.97
C MET A 1 4.43 -50.33 -11.54
N ASN A 2 5.04 -49.39 -10.83
CA ASN A 2 5.40 -49.61 -9.43
C ASN A 2 4.14 -49.56 -8.57
N GLU A 3 3.96 -50.54 -7.70
CA GLU A 3 2.83 -50.59 -6.78
C GLU A 3 2.91 -49.43 -5.77
N ILE A 4 1.86 -48.61 -5.71
CA ILE A 4 1.72 -47.59 -4.68
C ILE A 4 1.31 -48.30 -3.39
N ASN A 5 2.18 -48.29 -2.38
CA ASN A 5 1.86 -48.93 -1.12
C ASN A 5 0.93 -48.03 -0.27
N ARG A 6 0.25 -48.61 0.73
CA ARG A 6 -0.65 -47.85 1.64
C ARG A 6 0.03 -46.66 2.32
N ARG A 7 1.33 -46.75 2.62
CA ARG A 7 2.11 -45.68 3.24
C ARG A 7 2.39 -44.55 2.26
N ASP A 8 2.63 -44.84 0.99
CA ASP A 8 2.82 -43.85 -0.06
C ASP A 8 1.53 -43.07 -0.32
N PHE A 9 0.38 -43.77 -0.33
CA PHE A 9 -0.93 -43.12 -0.45
C PHE A 9 -1.24 -42.22 0.76
N ILE A 10 -1.01 -42.71 1.99
CA ILE A 10 -1.26 -41.93 3.20
C ILE A 10 -0.32 -40.72 3.29
N ASN A 11 0.99 -40.90 3.04
CA ASN A 11 1.96 -39.82 3.09
C ASN A 11 1.71 -38.78 1.98
N GLY A 12 1.36 -39.22 0.76
CA GLY A 12 1.00 -38.33 -0.33
C GLY A 12 -0.28 -37.53 -0.04
N THR A 13 -1.29 -38.18 0.54
CA THR A 13 -2.54 -37.50 0.94
C THR A 13 -2.31 -36.53 2.10
N LEU A 14 -1.45 -36.87 3.07
CA LEU A 14 -1.09 -35.97 4.18
C LEU A 14 -0.31 -34.74 3.69
N MET A 15 0.59 -34.91 2.72
CA MET A 15 1.33 -33.79 2.12
C MET A 15 0.38 -32.85 1.37
N ALA A 16 -0.55 -33.39 0.57
CA ALA A 16 -1.55 -32.60 -0.14
C ALA A 16 -2.53 -31.87 0.80
N ALA A 17 -2.98 -32.53 1.87
CA ALA A 17 -3.84 -31.92 2.89
C ALA A 17 -3.07 -30.91 3.78
N GLY A 18 -1.78 -31.14 4.04
CA GLY A 18 -0.93 -30.19 4.76
C GLY A 18 -0.72 -28.90 3.97
N THR A 19 -0.59 -28.98 2.64
CA THR A 19 -0.45 -27.81 1.78
C THR A 19 -1.74 -27.01 1.59
N SER A 20 -2.93 -27.59 1.81
CA SER A 20 -4.21 -26.87 1.71
C SER A 20 -4.59 -26.09 2.98
N ILE A 21 -3.91 -26.36 4.11
CA ILE A 21 -4.11 -25.66 5.40
C ILE A 21 -3.05 -24.56 5.61
N LEU A 22 -1.93 -24.61 4.87
CA LEU A 22 -0.96 -23.52 4.85
C LEU A 22 -1.49 -22.40 3.94
N PRO A 23 -1.70 -21.18 4.43
CA PRO A 23 -1.98 -20.05 3.55
C PRO A 23 -0.71 -19.79 2.74
N LEU A 24 -0.75 -20.06 1.44
CA LEU A 24 0.34 -19.73 0.51
C LEU A 24 0.42 -18.21 0.21
N GLU A 25 -0.37 -17.39 0.89
CA GLU A 25 -0.45 -15.94 0.70
C GLU A 25 0.01 -15.17 1.94
N ALA A 26 1.25 -15.40 2.36
CA ALA A 26 1.83 -14.76 3.53
C ALA A 26 2.33 -13.33 3.30
N THR A 27 2.15 -12.75 2.12
CA THR A 27 2.57 -11.36 1.81
C THR A 27 1.42 -10.37 1.65
N SER A 28 0.16 -10.83 1.52
CA SER A 28 -1.03 -9.98 1.28
C SER A 28 -1.94 -9.79 2.50
N HIS A 29 -1.89 -10.67 3.51
CA HIS A 29 -2.84 -10.68 4.63
C HIS A 29 -2.79 -9.46 5.54
N ALA A 30 -1.63 -8.83 5.72
CA ALA A 30 -1.49 -7.66 6.59
C ALA A 30 -2.08 -6.39 5.96
N ALA A 31 -1.83 -6.16 4.66
CA ALA A 31 -2.42 -5.06 3.90
C ALA A 31 -3.94 -5.25 3.73
N MET A 32 -4.38 -6.48 3.45
CA MET A 32 -5.80 -6.83 3.37
C MET A 32 -6.52 -6.70 4.71
N SER A 33 -5.90 -7.09 5.83
CA SER A 33 -6.49 -6.92 7.16
C SER A 33 -6.59 -5.45 7.59
N ALA A 34 -5.59 -4.63 7.25
CA ALA A 34 -5.63 -3.19 7.52
C ALA A 34 -6.72 -2.49 6.70
N MET A 35 -6.90 -2.86 5.42
CA MET A 35 -8.04 -2.39 4.61
C MET A 35 -9.38 -2.93 5.12
N ALA A 36 -9.43 -4.17 5.61
CA ALA A 36 -10.65 -4.77 6.16
C ALA A 36 -11.12 -4.11 7.47
N THR A 37 -10.24 -3.41 8.20
CA THR A 37 -10.61 -2.59 9.37
C THR A 37 -11.08 -1.18 9.03
N MET A 38 -10.94 -0.74 7.77
CA MET A 38 -11.49 0.55 7.34
C MET A 38 -12.99 0.40 7.05
N ASP A 39 -13.75 1.47 7.33
CA ASP A 39 -15.16 1.54 6.93
C ASP A 39 -15.28 1.18 5.43
N PRO A 40 -16.14 0.24 5.03
CA PRO A 40 -16.31 -0.13 3.63
C PRO A 40 -16.69 1.05 2.72
N SER A 41 -17.22 2.14 3.29
CA SER A 41 -17.49 3.40 2.59
C SER A 41 -16.27 4.31 2.42
N TYR A 42 -15.15 4.02 3.11
CA TYR A 42 -13.88 4.70 2.96
C TYR A 42 -13.16 4.23 1.70
N TYR A 43 -13.61 4.77 0.57
CA TYR A 43 -13.03 4.52 -0.74
C TYR A 43 -12.76 5.85 -1.46
N PRO A 44 -11.66 6.54 -1.13
CA PRO A 44 -11.28 7.82 -1.73
C PRO A 44 -11.27 7.86 -3.27
N PRO A 45 -10.85 6.78 -3.99
CA PRO A 45 -10.82 6.79 -5.46
C PRO A 45 -12.15 7.12 -6.15
N ALA A 46 -13.29 6.76 -5.54
CA ALA A 46 -14.62 7.04 -6.09
C ALA A 46 -15.12 8.47 -5.81
N ARG A 47 -14.38 9.27 -5.02
CA ARG A 47 -14.77 10.65 -4.70
C ARG A 47 -14.50 11.56 -5.90
N THR A 48 -15.46 12.44 -6.18
CA THR A 48 -15.37 13.42 -7.26
C THR A 48 -14.95 14.80 -6.75
N GLY A 49 -14.66 15.72 -7.68
CA GLY A 49 -14.23 17.10 -7.37
C GLY A 49 -12.70 17.29 -7.33
N LEU A 50 -12.25 18.47 -6.88
CA LEU A 50 -10.82 18.76 -6.73
C LEU A 50 -10.26 17.99 -5.53
N ARG A 51 -9.56 16.89 -5.80
CA ARG A 51 -8.89 16.04 -4.80
C ARG A 51 -7.37 16.08 -5.01
N GLY A 52 -6.58 15.78 -3.98
CA GLY A 52 -5.12 15.99 -3.99
C GLY A 52 -4.78 17.33 -3.34
N SER A 53 -3.88 18.11 -3.93
CA SER A 53 -3.53 19.46 -3.45
C SER A 53 -4.70 20.46 -3.62
N HIS A 54 -5.72 20.33 -2.78
CA HIS A 54 -6.91 21.16 -2.76
C HIS A 54 -6.76 22.32 -1.76
N PRO A 55 -7.63 23.36 -1.83
CA PRO A 55 -7.71 24.36 -0.77
C PRO A 55 -7.87 23.66 0.59
N GLY A 56 -6.95 23.89 1.52
CA GLY A 56 -6.87 23.16 2.79
C GLY A 56 -5.63 22.28 2.97
N SER A 57 -5.14 21.63 1.92
CA SER A 57 -4.06 20.63 2.05
C SER A 57 -2.74 21.23 2.56
N ASN A 58 -2.52 22.52 2.30
CA ASN A 58 -1.29 23.23 2.65
C ASN A 58 -1.41 24.17 3.86
N GLU A 59 -2.59 24.29 4.49
CA GLU A 59 -2.84 25.29 5.55
C GLU A 59 -1.87 25.14 6.72
N HIS A 60 -1.63 23.91 7.16
CA HIS A 60 -0.71 23.63 8.26
C HIS A 60 0.74 23.98 7.89
N ALA A 61 1.18 23.57 6.70
CA ALA A 61 2.53 23.85 6.20
C ALA A 61 2.77 25.35 5.99
N HIS A 62 1.80 26.06 5.40
CA HIS A 62 1.87 27.52 5.24
C HIS A 62 1.82 28.26 6.57
N SER A 63 1.00 27.81 7.54
CA SER A 63 0.99 28.43 8.88
C SER A 63 2.34 28.30 9.58
N ARG A 64 3.06 27.19 9.35
CA ARG A 64 4.45 27.03 9.78
C ARG A 64 5.39 27.98 9.06
N ALA A 65 5.43 27.88 7.73
CA ALA A 65 6.46 28.51 6.91
C ALA A 65 6.31 30.03 6.81
N TRP A 66 5.08 30.53 6.73
CA TRP A 66 4.81 31.96 6.48
C TRP A 66 4.38 32.71 7.73
N ALA A 67 3.64 32.06 8.63
CA ALA A 67 3.15 32.70 9.86
C ALA A 67 3.98 32.35 11.10
N GLY A 68 5.03 31.53 10.96
CA GLY A 68 5.92 31.17 12.07
C GLY A 68 5.23 30.41 13.19
N ARG A 69 4.06 29.80 12.94
CA ARG A 69 3.34 29.00 13.95
C ARG A 69 4.31 27.96 14.48
N SER A 70 4.35 27.74 15.79
CA SER A 70 5.21 26.76 16.45
C SER A 70 4.47 25.88 17.46
N ASN A 71 3.14 26.03 17.56
CA ASN A 71 2.29 25.28 18.49
C ASN A 71 0.99 24.76 17.82
N TRP A 72 0.65 23.48 18.05
CA TRP A 72 -0.57 22.79 17.57
C TRP A 72 -1.49 22.36 18.73
N GLY A 73 -1.23 22.83 19.94
CA GLY A 73 -1.94 22.42 21.14
C GLY A 73 -1.21 21.31 21.90
N PRO A 74 -1.82 20.80 22.98
CA PRO A 74 -1.24 19.73 23.76
C PRO A 74 -1.13 18.44 22.94
N THR A 75 -0.03 17.72 23.10
CA THR A 75 0.15 16.38 22.53
C THR A 75 -0.26 15.32 23.55
N THR A 76 -0.68 14.17 23.05
CA THR A 76 -0.98 12.99 23.88
C THR A 76 0.03 11.90 23.55
N ILE A 77 0.54 11.22 24.57
CA ILE A 77 1.38 10.04 24.38
C ILE A 77 0.43 8.89 24.05
N LEU A 78 0.60 8.34 22.85
CA LEU A 78 -0.12 7.18 22.40
C LEU A 78 0.58 5.89 22.89
N PRO A 79 -0.15 4.82 23.25
CA PRO A 79 0.46 3.56 23.70
C PRO A 79 1.20 2.81 22.58
N GLU A 80 0.96 3.15 21.32
CA GLU A 80 1.58 2.52 20.16
C GLU A 80 3.05 2.92 19.99
N THR A 81 3.90 1.93 19.72
CA THR A 81 5.28 2.13 19.26
C THR A 81 5.39 1.72 17.79
N TYR A 82 6.19 2.45 17.01
CA TYR A 82 6.43 2.20 15.59
C TYR A 82 7.93 2.06 15.33
N ASP A 83 8.31 1.11 14.49
CA ASP A 83 9.70 0.88 14.07
C ASP A 83 10.17 1.92 13.04
N LEU A 84 9.23 2.46 12.26
CA LEU A 84 9.44 3.51 11.27
C LEU A 84 8.22 4.44 11.20
N ILE A 85 8.47 5.74 11.11
CA ILE A 85 7.46 6.75 10.78
C ILE A 85 7.83 7.36 9.42
N VAL A 86 6.91 7.32 8.47
CA VAL A 86 7.03 7.90 7.14
C VAL A 86 6.05 9.07 7.03
N VAL A 87 6.54 10.23 6.61
CA VAL A 87 5.72 11.41 6.34
C VAL A 87 5.59 11.56 4.82
N GLY A 88 4.39 11.35 4.31
CA GLY A 88 4.03 11.29 2.90
C GLY A 88 3.78 9.86 2.43
N GLY A 89 2.54 9.56 2.03
CA GLY A 89 2.07 8.31 1.45
C GLY A 89 2.14 8.27 -0.08
N GLY A 90 3.03 9.04 -0.69
CA GLY A 90 3.33 8.94 -2.13
C GLY A 90 4.26 7.78 -2.47
N LEU A 91 4.62 7.63 -3.76
CA LEU A 91 5.51 6.55 -4.25
C LEU A 91 6.78 6.39 -3.41
N SER A 92 7.49 7.48 -3.09
CA SER A 92 8.73 7.42 -2.31
C SER A 92 8.51 6.95 -0.87
N GLY A 93 7.43 7.40 -0.21
CA GLY A 93 7.14 7.01 1.17
C GLY A 93 6.65 5.57 1.28
N LEU A 94 5.76 5.16 0.37
CA LEU A 94 5.32 3.77 0.24
C LEU A 94 6.49 2.83 -0.08
N SER A 95 7.40 3.25 -0.97
CA SER A 95 8.63 2.50 -1.27
C SER A 95 9.54 2.39 -0.04
N ALA A 96 9.70 3.47 0.74
CA ALA A 96 10.49 3.43 1.97
C ALA A 96 9.90 2.45 2.99
N ALA A 97 8.58 2.45 3.18
CA ALA A 97 7.89 1.50 4.05
C ALA A 97 8.08 0.05 3.56
N TYR A 98 7.88 -0.18 2.26
CA TYR A 98 8.05 -1.48 1.62
C TYR A 98 9.47 -2.04 1.81
N PHE A 99 10.49 -1.27 1.41
CA PHE A 99 11.89 -1.72 1.50
C PHE A 99 12.37 -1.82 2.95
N TYR A 100 11.82 -1.02 3.87
CA TYR A 100 12.10 -1.18 5.30
C TYR A 100 11.61 -2.53 5.82
N GLN A 101 10.38 -2.92 5.53
CA GLN A 101 9.85 -4.23 5.93
C GLN A 101 10.58 -5.37 5.21
N GLN A 102 10.92 -5.23 3.94
CA GLN A 102 11.71 -6.23 3.21
C GLN A 102 13.08 -6.47 3.87
N LYS A 103 13.71 -5.41 4.38
CA LYS A 103 15.03 -5.47 5.03
C LYS A 103 14.98 -5.93 6.49
N HIS A 104 13.94 -5.52 7.23
CA HIS A 104 13.90 -5.65 8.70
C HIS A 104 12.86 -6.65 9.20
N GLY A 105 11.99 -7.18 8.34
CA GLY A 105 10.93 -8.12 8.69
C GLY A 105 9.54 -7.54 8.48
N SER A 106 8.59 -8.39 8.06
CA SER A 106 7.18 -8.02 7.87
C SER A 106 6.44 -7.79 9.20
N ASP A 107 7.03 -8.17 10.33
CA ASP A 107 6.54 -7.89 11.69
C ASP A 107 6.74 -6.42 12.11
N LYS A 108 7.54 -5.66 11.36
CA LYS A 108 7.84 -4.26 11.69
C LYS A 108 6.62 -3.37 11.48
N LYS A 109 6.30 -2.56 12.50
CA LYS A 109 5.15 -1.65 12.50
C LYS A 109 5.55 -0.29 11.93
N VAL A 110 5.07 0.03 10.73
CA VAL A 110 5.32 1.31 10.05
C VAL A 110 4.08 2.21 10.16
N LEU A 111 4.27 3.46 10.59
CA LEU A 111 3.25 4.51 10.54
C LEU A 111 3.49 5.38 9.31
N ILE A 112 2.50 5.51 8.43
CA ILE A 112 2.53 6.42 7.29
C ILE A 112 1.53 7.55 7.55
N LEU A 113 2.00 8.79 7.49
CA LEU A 113 1.20 9.98 7.67
C LEU A 113 1.07 10.71 6.33
N ASP A 114 -0.15 10.87 5.83
CA ASP A 114 -0.44 11.70 4.66
C ASP A 114 -1.52 12.73 5.02
N ASN A 115 -1.43 13.93 4.43
CA ASN A 115 -2.41 14.99 4.59
C ASN A 115 -3.57 14.88 3.59
N HIS A 116 -3.47 13.97 2.62
CA HIS A 116 -4.52 13.66 1.66
C HIS A 116 -5.46 12.56 2.19
N ASP A 117 -6.62 12.46 1.55
CA ASP A 117 -7.60 11.42 1.81
C ASP A 117 -7.22 10.06 1.22
N ASP A 118 -6.27 10.02 0.29
CA ASP A 118 -5.80 8.81 -0.36
C ASP A 118 -4.27 8.77 -0.41
N PHE A 119 -3.72 7.56 -0.55
CA PHE A 119 -2.30 7.37 -0.78
C PHE A 119 -1.96 7.46 -2.29
N GLY A 120 -0.66 7.39 -2.60
CA GLY A 120 -0.14 7.39 -3.98
C GLY A 120 0.40 8.75 -4.44
N GLY A 121 0.04 9.85 -3.78
CA GLY A 121 0.51 11.18 -4.13
C GLY A 121 0.14 11.54 -5.58
N HIS A 122 1.13 11.91 -6.41
CA HIS A 122 0.90 12.18 -7.83
C HIS A 122 0.44 10.94 -8.62
N ALA A 123 0.72 9.73 -8.14
CA ALA A 123 0.34 8.48 -8.77
C ALA A 123 -0.99 7.90 -8.23
N LYS A 124 -1.82 8.73 -7.58
CA LYS A 124 -3.18 8.33 -7.20
C LYS A 124 -4.03 8.03 -8.45
N ARG A 125 -5.04 7.17 -8.31
CA ARG A 125 -6.05 6.93 -9.34
C ARG A 125 -7.31 7.75 -9.08
N ASN A 126 -8.02 8.13 -10.13
CA ASN A 126 -9.34 8.73 -10.07
C ASN A 126 -10.34 7.78 -10.76
N GLU A 127 -11.51 7.57 -10.16
CA GLU A 127 -12.57 6.74 -10.72
C GLU A 127 -13.81 7.57 -11.07
N HIS A 128 -14.34 7.37 -12.28
CA HIS A 128 -15.55 8.02 -12.77
C HIS A 128 -16.55 6.98 -13.25
N THR A 129 -17.81 7.08 -12.83
CA THR A 129 -18.88 6.24 -13.40
C THR A 129 -19.64 7.02 -14.47
N ILE A 130 -19.55 6.58 -15.73
CA ILE A 130 -20.24 7.18 -16.88
C ILE A 130 -21.11 6.11 -17.53
N ALA A 131 -22.42 6.37 -17.62
CA ALA A 131 -23.39 5.44 -18.21
C ALA A 131 -23.34 4.00 -17.65
N GLY A 132 -23.03 3.86 -16.36
CA GLY A 132 -22.91 2.55 -15.69
C GLY A 132 -21.55 1.87 -15.86
N HIS A 133 -20.60 2.49 -16.55
CA HIS A 133 -19.23 2.00 -16.71
C HIS A 133 -18.27 2.79 -15.82
N MET A 134 -17.40 2.08 -15.11
CA MET A 134 -16.30 2.70 -14.37
C MET A 134 -15.13 2.98 -15.31
N LEU A 135 -14.67 4.23 -15.32
CA LEU A 135 -13.51 4.71 -16.03
C LEU A 135 -12.43 5.08 -15.03
N LEU A 136 -11.21 4.62 -15.30
CA LEU A 136 -10.00 4.97 -14.54
C LEU A 136 -9.26 6.11 -15.24
N GLY A 137 -8.77 7.07 -14.47
CA GLY A 137 -7.82 8.09 -14.94
C GLY A 137 -6.71 8.34 -13.92
N GLU A 138 -5.59 8.89 -14.36
CA GLU A 138 -4.50 9.26 -13.46
C GLU A 138 -4.78 10.53 -12.65
N GLY A 139 -4.14 10.62 -11.48
CA GLY A 139 -4.07 11.85 -10.68
C GLY A 139 -3.02 12.84 -11.18
N GLY A 140 -1.99 12.36 -11.86
CA GLY A 140 -0.93 13.21 -12.43
C GLY A 140 0.26 12.41 -12.98
N SER A 141 0.61 11.29 -12.36
CA SER A 141 1.55 10.33 -12.95
C SER A 141 0.80 9.42 -13.94
N GLU A 142 1.08 9.61 -15.22
CA GLU A 142 0.34 8.95 -16.32
C GLU A 142 0.94 7.60 -16.71
N SER A 143 2.24 7.52 -16.93
CA SER A 143 2.87 6.33 -17.53
C SER A 143 4.27 6.04 -16.99
N LEU A 144 4.68 4.78 -17.15
CA LEU A 144 6.05 4.32 -16.94
C LEU A 144 6.84 4.52 -18.25
N GLU A 145 7.51 5.66 -18.39
CA GLU A 145 8.27 5.97 -19.59
C GLU A 145 9.60 5.21 -19.63
N GLY A 146 9.86 4.52 -20.75
CA GLY A 146 11.12 3.81 -21.00
C GLY A 146 11.44 2.67 -20.01
N PRO A 147 10.52 1.71 -19.76
CA PRO A 147 10.69 0.66 -18.76
C PRO A 147 11.91 -0.25 -19.00
N GLN A 148 12.39 -0.31 -20.24
CA GLN A 148 13.63 -0.99 -20.61
C GLN A 148 14.86 -0.43 -19.87
N GLY A 149 14.85 0.86 -19.52
CA GLY A 149 15.91 1.56 -18.80
C GLY A 149 15.83 1.45 -17.28
N PHE A 150 14.79 0.80 -16.74
CA PHE A 150 14.65 0.66 -15.30
C PHE A 150 15.76 -0.19 -14.69
N GLY A 151 16.36 0.34 -13.63
CA GLY A 151 17.31 -0.39 -12.81
C GLY A 151 16.68 -1.59 -12.09
N GLU A 152 17.54 -2.47 -11.59
CA GLU A 152 17.13 -3.72 -10.94
C GLU A 152 16.16 -3.50 -9.78
N THR A 153 16.39 -2.48 -8.94
CA THR A 153 15.50 -2.13 -7.83
C THR A 153 14.06 -1.86 -8.27
N VAL A 154 13.87 -1.11 -9.36
CA VAL A 154 12.53 -0.76 -9.86
C VAL A 154 11.87 -1.97 -10.50
N ARG A 155 12.62 -2.75 -11.29
CA ARG A 155 12.09 -3.97 -11.92
C ARG A 155 11.66 -5.02 -10.90
N ASN A 156 12.44 -5.21 -9.85
CA ASN A 156 12.11 -6.14 -8.77
C ASN A 156 10.89 -5.65 -8.00
N LEU A 157 10.80 -4.35 -7.68
CA LEU A 157 9.62 -3.77 -7.04
C LEU A 157 8.35 -4.01 -7.88
N LEU A 158 8.39 -3.71 -9.18
CA LEU A 158 7.23 -3.90 -10.07
C LEU A 158 6.82 -5.38 -10.16
N ARG A 159 7.79 -6.29 -10.23
CA ARG A 159 7.54 -7.74 -10.18
C ARG A 159 6.90 -8.17 -8.85
N ASP A 160 7.43 -7.71 -7.73
CA ASP A 160 6.92 -8.04 -6.40
C ASP A 160 5.49 -7.52 -6.21
N LEU A 161 5.16 -6.38 -6.81
CA LEU A 161 3.81 -5.81 -6.84
C LEU A 161 2.86 -6.49 -7.85
N GLY A 162 3.35 -7.45 -8.64
CA GLY A 162 2.56 -8.14 -9.66
C GLY A 162 2.21 -7.26 -10.87
N VAL A 163 2.98 -6.21 -11.13
CA VAL A 163 2.82 -5.35 -12.31
C VAL A 163 3.45 -6.05 -13.51
N ASP A 164 2.62 -6.35 -14.51
CA ASP A 164 3.06 -6.84 -15.81
C ASP A 164 3.56 -5.66 -16.67
N MET A 165 4.77 -5.78 -17.23
CA MET A 165 5.46 -4.72 -18.00
C MET A 165 5.70 -5.14 -19.45
#